data_AF-A0A355H986-F1
#
_entry.id   AF-A0A355H986-F1
#
_cell.length_a   1.000
_cell.length_b   1.000
_cell.length_c   1.000
_cell.angle_alpha   90.00
_cell.angle_beta   90.00
_cell.angle_gamma   90.00
#
_symmetry.space_group_name_H-M   'P 1'
#
loop_
_entity.id
_entity.type
_entity.pdbx_description
1 polymer ?
#
loop_
_entity_poly.entity_id
_entity_poly.type
_entity_poly.pdbx_seq_one_letter_code
_entity_poly.pdbx_strand_id
1 'polypeptide(L)' 'LRKTLVSNPKATTIVTGNPGCLYQIRAGIRSNNIDIRIIHPVVYLAERLKKNGI' A
#
# COMPACT_ATOMS: atom_id res chain seq x y z
N LEU A 1 3.09 -9.63 7.47
CA LEU A 1 3.42 -8.94 6.20
C LEU A 1 4.31 -9.77 5.29
N ARG A 2 5.58 -10.06 5.64
CA ARG A 2 6.49 -10.85 4.79
C ARG A 2 5.91 -12.16 4.28
N LYS A 3 5.42 -13.02 5.17
CA LYS A 3 4.76 -14.28 4.80
C LYS A 3 3.61 -14.08 3.82
N THR A 4 2.81 -13.03 4.02
CA THR A 4 1.69 -12.66 3.15
C THR A 4 2.15 -12.22 1.76
N LEU A 5 3.26 -11.48 1.66
CA LEU A 5 3.83 -11.07 0.36
C LEU A 5 4.46 -12.26 -0.37
N VAL A 6 5.10 -13.17 0.36
CA VAL A 6 5.62 -14.43 -0.21
C VAL A 6 4.49 -15.30 -0.75
N SER A 7 3.36 -15.40 -0.03
CA SER A 7 2.19 -16.15 -0.51
C SER A 7 1.41 -15.44 -1.61
N ASN A 8 1.57 -14.12 -1.78
CA ASN A 8 0.87 -13.31 -2.77
C ASN A 8 1.87 -12.45 -3.55
N PRO A 9 2.74 -13.06 -4.37
CA PRO A 9 3.83 -12.35 -5.04
C PRO A 9 3.34 -11.31 -6.06
N LYS A 10 2.07 -11.38 -6.49
CA LYS A 10 1.44 -10.39 -7.40
C LYS A 10 0.91 -9.16 -6.66
N ALA A 11 0.93 -9.13 -5.33
CA ALA A 11 0.44 -7.99 -4.56
C ALA A 11 1.45 -6.83 -4.65
N THR A 12 1.03 -5.71 -5.26
CA THR A 12 1.89 -4.54 -5.47
C THR A 12 1.51 -3.34 -4.59
N THR A 13 0.33 -3.37 -3.96
CA THR A 13 -0.19 -2.24 -3.18
C THR A 13 -0.92 -2.73 -1.93
N ILE A 14 -0.61 -2.10 -0.79
CA ILE A 14 -1.35 -2.22 0.47
C ILE A 14 -2.22 -0.97 0.62
N VAL A 15 -3.52 -1.19 0.82
CA VAL A 15 -4.48 -0.12 1.07
C VAL A 15 -4.89 -0.17 2.55
N THR A 16 -4.77 0.94 3.27
CA THR A 16 -5.17 1.00 4.69
C THR A 16 -5.78 2.35 5.05
N GLY A 17 -6.92 2.31 5.74
CA GLY A 17 -7.64 3.51 6.21
C GLY A 17 -7.21 4.01 7.58
N ASN A 18 -6.36 3.28 8.30
CA ASN A 18 -5.86 3.70 9.61
C ASN A 18 -4.53 4.45 9.45
N PRO A 19 -4.47 5.77 9.77
CA PRO A 19 -3.23 6.55 9.68
C PRO A 19 -2.08 5.94 10.49
N GLY A 20 -2.36 5.41 11.70
CA GLY A 20 -1.34 4.80 12.54
C GLY A 20 -0.69 3.57 11.88
N CYS A 21 -1.50 2.66 11.37
CA CYS A 21 -1.01 1.50 10.60
C CYS A 21 -0.26 1.94 9.34
N LEU A 22 -0.76 2.97 8.63
CA LEU A 22 -0.11 3.48 7.42
C LEU A 22 1.32 3.91 7.69
N TYR A 23 1.54 4.73 8.72
CA TYR A 23 2.88 5.19 9.09
C TYR A 23 3.77 4.06 9.60
N GLN A 24 3.25 3.20 10.48
CA GLN A 24 4.02 2.09 11.04
C GLN A 24 4.46 1.10 9.97
N ILE A 25 3.56 0.72 9.06
CA ILE A 25 3.88 -0.19 7.96
C ILE A 25 4.81 0.49 6.96
N ARG A 26 4.61 1.77 6.64
CA ARG A 26 5.52 2.54 5.77
C ARG A 26 6.94 2.59 6.33
N ALA A 27 7.08 2.83 7.64
CA ALA A 27 8.38 2.81 8.31
C ALA A 27 9.02 1.43 8.24
N GLY A 28 8.25 0.36 8.50
CA GLY A 28 8.73 -1.02 8.40
C GLY A 28 9.13 -1.44 6.98
N ILE A 29 8.37 -1.03 5.96
CA ILE A 29 8.69 -1.30 4.55
C ILE A 29 10.02 -0.63 4.18
N ARG A 30 10.18 0.66 4.54
CA ARG A 30 11.40 1.42 4.26
C ARG A 30 12.62 0.84 4.97
N SER A 31 12.51 0.51 6.25
CA SER A 31 13.63 -0.04 7.02
C SER A 31 14.06 -1.44 6.58
N ASN A 32 13.16 -2.17 5.91
CA ASN A 32 13.43 -3.52 5.43
C ASN A 32 13.59 -3.60 3.89
N ASN A 33 13.69 -2.45 3.21
CA ASN A 33 13.89 -2.33 1.76
C ASN A 33 12.92 -3.19 0.92
N ILE A 34 11.64 -3.24 1.34
CA ILE A 34 10.60 -4.00 0.64
C ILE A 34 9.99 -3.09 -0.42
N ASP A 35 9.98 -3.51 -1.69
CA ASP A 35 9.37 -2.74 -2.77
C ASP A 35 7.86 -3.04 -2.85
N ILE A 36 7.07 -2.34 -2.03
CA ILE A 36 5.62 -2.40 -2.08
C ILE A 36 4.99 -1.05 -1.74
N ARG A 37 3.96 -0.67 -2.50
CA ARG A 37 3.25 0.60 -2.32
C ARG A 37 2.31 0.54 -1.10
N ILE A 38 2.25 1.60 -0.31
CA ILE A 38 1.25 1.77 0.76
C ILE A 38 0.49 3.10 0.66
N ILE A 39 -0.83 3.02 0.65
CA ILE A 39 -1.71 4.15 0.33
C ILE A 39 -3.01 4.14 1.14
N HIS A 40 -3.58 5.32 1.35
CA HIS A 40 -4.91 5.47 1.95
C HIS A 40 -6.01 5.22 0.89
N PRO A 41 -7.14 4.56 1.22
CA PRO A 41 -8.22 4.27 0.28
C PRO A 41 -8.70 5.47 -0.53
N VAL A 42 -8.85 6.64 0.12
CA VAL A 42 -9.30 7.87 -0.56
C VAL A 42 -8.34 8.30 -1.66
N VAL A 43 -7.02 8.25 -1.41
CA VAL A 43 -6.01 8.60 -2.41
C VAL A 43 -5.98 7.55 -3.51
N TYR A 44 -6.07 6.27 -3.16
CA TYR A 44 -6.11 5.18 -4.14
C TYR A 44 -7.29 5.32 -5.11
N LEU A 45 -8.49 5.62 -4.59
CA LEU A 45 -9.68 5.84 -5.41
C LEU A 45 -9.55 7.10 -6.26
N ALA A 46 -9.06 8.22 -5.71
CA ALA A 46 -8.85 9.45 -6.46
C ALA A 46 -7.91 9.24 -7.66
N GLU A 47 -6.81 8.51 -7.49
CA GLU A 47 -5.90 8.17 -8.58
C GLU A 47 -6.56 7.29 -9.65
N ARG A 48 -7.40 6.34 -9.24
CA ARG A 48 -8.11 5.45 -10.16
C ARG A 48 -9.20 6.16 -10.95
N LEU A 49 -9.94 7.06 -10.31
CA LEU A 49 -10.98 7.87 -10.97
C LEU A 49 -10.34 8.83 -11.98
N LYS A 50 -9.28 9.54 -11.57
CA LYS A 50 -8.51 10.40 -12.48
C LYS A 50 -7.94 9.62 -13.66
N LYS A 51 -7.45 8.39 -13.45
CA LYS A 51 -6.98 7.51 -14.52
C LYS A 51 -8.10 7.09 -15.49
N ASN A 52 -9.33 7.00 -15.01
CA ASN A 52 -10.50 6.61 -15.79
C ASN A 52 -11.21 7.81 -16.46
N GLY A 53 -10.63 9.02 -16.40
CA GLY A 53 -11.16 10.21 -17.07
C GLY A 53 -12.41 10.82 -16.42
N ILE A 54 -12.66 10.49 -15.15
CA ILE A 54 -13.71 11.09 -14.32
C ILE A 54 -13.07 12.13 -13.41
#